data_AF-A0A927Z3P2-F1
#
_entry.id   AF-A0A927Z3P2-F1
#
_cell.length_a   1.000
_cell.length_b   1.000
_cell.length_c   1.000
_cell.angle_alpha   90.00
_cell.angle_beta   90.00
_cell.angle_gamma   90.00
#
_symmetry.space_group_name_H-M   'P 1'
#
loop_
_entity.id
_entity.type
_entity.pdbx_description
1 polymer ?
#
loop_
_entity_poly.entity_id
_entity_poly.type
_entity_poly.pdbx_seq_one_letter_code
_entity_poly.pdbx_strand_id
1 'polypeptide(L)'
;MKKFLASLLVAVMTAAIFTGCNKEKKEEFVVGFDAEYPPYGYMDEKGEYTGFDLELAEEVCKLNGWTLKKQPIVWENKDNELNSGSIDCIWNGFTINGREKDYTWSVPYVDNSQVIVVKADAGIATYADLAGKIVGVQAASAALDVLSDEKAQKALADTFKELNQFADYNTAFLELEAGSLDAVAMDIGVAQYQINSRGGDKFVILEEHLNAEQYGIGFKKGNTELCEKVEKALTTLKENGKFDELAKKYGLEDMVCFGK
;
A
#
# COMPACT_ATOMS: atom_id res chain seq x y z
N MET A 1 -88.81 11.05 6.96
CA MET A 1 -87.82 12.09 7.33
C MET A 1 -86.55 11.39 7.81
N LYS A 2 -85.45 11.65 7.09
CA LYS A 2 -84.04 11.59 7.52
C LYS A 2 -83.47 10.31 8.20
N LYS A 3 -82.58 9.64 7.42
CA LYS A 3 -81.20 9.20 7.74
C LYS A 3 -81.06 8.05 8.79
N PHE A 4 -80.26 6.98 8.66
CA PHE A 4 -78.97 6.72 7.98
C PHE A 4 -78.83 5.21 7.62
N LEU A 5 -78.43 4.94 6.36
CA LEU A 5 -77.37 4.04 5.87
C LEU A 5 -76.97 2.80 6.73
N ALA A 6 -77.11 1.52 6.32
CA ALA A 6 -76.55 0.82 5.14
C ALA A 6 -75.01 0.92 5.07
N SER A 7 -74.18 -0.11 4.93
CA SER A 7 -74.33 -1.55 4.78
C SER A 7 -72.95 -2.18 5.06
N LEU A 8 -72.98 -3.43 5.53
CA LEU A 8 -71.87 -4.37 5.60
C LEU A 8 -71.23 -4.52 4.20
N LEU A 9 -69.92 -4.30 4.05
CA LEU A 9 -69.18 -4.77 2.87
C LEU A 9 -67.83 -5.37 3.30
N VAL A 10 -67.73 -6.67 3.06
CA VAL A 10 -66.52 -7.49 3.15
C VAL A 10 -65.55 -7.04 2.05
N ALA A 11 -64.30 -6.75 2.41
CA ALA A 11 -63.22 -6.50 1.44
C ALA A 11 -61.95 -7.27 1.85
N VAL A 12 -61.89 -8.49 1.33
CA VAL A 12 -60.75 -9.26 0.80
C VAL A 12 -59.33 -8.83 1.22
N MET A 13 -58.64 -9.79 1.84
CA MET A 13 -57.18 -9.84 1.99
C MET A 13 -56.48 -9.69 0.62
N THR A 14 -55.64 -8.67 0.49
CA THR A 14 -54.49 -8.71 -0.42
C THR A 14 -53.24 -8.48 0.40
N ALA A 15 -52.58 -9.59 0.75
CA ALA A 15 -51.19 -9.58 1.17
C ALA A 15 -50.34 -9.16 -0.05
N ALA A 16 -50.00 -7.88 -0.11
CA ALA A 16 -48.95 -7.42 -0.99
C ALA A 16 -47.63 -7.94 -0.41
N ILE A 17 -47.16 -9.07 -0.95
CA ILE A 17 -45.77 -9.49 -0.80
C ILE A 17 -44.96 -8.42 -1.55
N PHE A 18 -44.51 -7.40 -0.81
CA PHE A 18 -43.40 -6.58 -1.25
C PHE A 18 -42.18 -7.48 -1.28
N THR A 19 -41.97 -8.16 -2.41
CA THR A 19 -40.65 -8.66 -2.79
C THR A 19 -39.82 -7.41 -3.10
N GLY A 20 -39.41 -6.72 -2.04
CA GLY A 20 -38.32 -5.76 -2.13
C GLY A 20 -37.13 -6.55 -2.61
N CYS A 21 -36.70 -6.32 -3.85
CA CYS A 21 -35.34 -6.58 -4.25
C CYS A 21 -34.47 -5.72 -3.33
N ASN A 22 -34.12 -6.27 -2.17
CA ASN A 22 -33.02 -5.80 -1.38
C ASN A 22 -31.80 -6.06 -2.28
N LYS A 23 -31.43 -5.06 -3.10
CA LYS A 23 -30.06 -4.99 -3.61
C LYS A 23 -29.24 -4.89 -2.34
N GLU A 24 -28.71 -6.03 -1.87
CA GLU A 24 -27.75 -6.06 -0.78
C GLU A 24 -26.75 -4.95 -1.06
N LYS A 25 -26.75 -3.94 -0.20
CA LYS A 25 -25.83 -2.83 -0.32
C LYS A 25 -24.47 -3.44 0.01
N LYS A 26 -23.72 -3.83 -1.03
CA LYS A 26 -22.37 -4.36 -0.87
C LYS A 26 -21.60 -3.36 -0.02
N GLU A 27 -21.07 -3.85 1.09
CA GLU A 27 -20.19 -3.07 1.96
C GLU A 27 -19.03 -2.56 1.10
N GLU A 28 -18.83 -1.24 1.11
CA GLU A 28 -17.71 -0.60 0.41
C GLU A 28 -16.47 -0.79 1.27
N PHE A 29 -15.36 -1.22 0.66
CA PHE A 29 -14.07 -1.36 1.32
C PHE A 29 -13.08 -0.42 0.64
N VAL A 30 -12.65 0.61 1.37
CA VAL A 30 -11.83 1.72 0.86
C VAL A 30 -10.37 1.49 1.22
N VAL A 31 -9.55 1.18 0.22
CA VAL A 31 -8.11 0.97 0.38
C VAL A 31 -7.37 2.26 0.05
N GLY A 32 -6.65 2.79 1.05
CA GLY A 32 -5.71 3.89 0.87
C GLY A 32 -4.35 3.39 0.38
N PHE A 33 -3.83 4.02 -0.68
CA PHE A 33 -2.54 3.69 -1.28
C PHE A 33 -1.87 4.92 -1.89
N ASP A 34 -0.55 4.92 -2.00
CA ASP A 34 0.18 5.86 -2.85
C ASP A 34 0.10 5.37 -4.30
N ALA A 35 -0.37 6.22 -5.22
CA ALA A 35 -0.54 5.87 -6.63
C ALA A 35 0.78 5.82 -7.42
N GLU A 36 1.91 6.05 -6.76
CA GLU A 36 3.24 6.10 -7.33
C GLU A 36 4.19 5.06 -6.72
N TYR A 37 3.61 3.97 -6.19
CA TYR A 37 4.33 2.93 -5.44
C TYR A 37 4.25 1.54 -6.12
N PRO A 38 4.76 1.40 -7.35
CA PRO A 38 4.85 0.10 -8.01
C PRO A 38 5.90 -0.80 -7.34
N PRO A 39 5.74 -2.13 -7.34
CA PRO A 39 4.66 -2.88 -8.00
C PRO A 39 3.39 -3.07 -7.15
N TYR A 40 3.28 -2.42 -5.98
CA TYR A 40 2.23 -2.71 -4.99
C TYR A 40 0.90 -2.04 -5.29
N GLY A 41 0.94 -0.73 -5.54
CA GLY A 41 -0.23 0.07 -5.86
C GLY A 41 0.23 1.28 -6.65
N TYR A 42 -0.27 1.43 -7.87
CA TYR A 42 0.15 2.47 -8.77
C TYR A 42 -0.85 2.68 -9.89
N MET A 43 -0.75 3.81 -10.59
CA MET A 43 -1.48 4.04 -11.83
C MET A 43 -0.68 3.50 -13.02
N ASP A 44 -1.28 2.62 -13.83
CA ASP A 44 -0.65 2.11 -15.04
C ASP A 44 -0.74 3.11 -16.21
N GLU A 45 -0.13 2.77 -17.35
CA GLU A 45 -0.13 3.60 -18.57
C GLU A 45 -1.53 3.84 -19.16
N LYS A 46 -2.54 3.05 -18.76
CA LYS A 46 -3.94 3.21 -19.19
C LYS A 46 -4.74 4.12 -18.26
N GLY A 47 -4.12 4.58 -17.16
CA GLY A 47 -4.78 5.39 -16.14
C GLY A 47 -5.57 4.56 -15.13
N GLU A 48 -5.33 3.25 -15.05
CA GLU A 48 -6.02 2.35 -14.13
C GLU A 48 -5.15 2.07 -12.90
N TYR A 49 -5.76 2.08 -11.70
CA TYR A 49 -5.05 1.73 -10.49
C TYR A 49 -4.88 0.22 -10.36
N THR A 50 -3.63 -0.24 -10.34
CA THR A 50 -3.24 -1.65 -10.31
C THR A 50 -2.03 -1.89 -9.40
N GLY A 51 -1.63 -3.14 -9.26
CA GLY A 51 -0.50 -3.56 -8.44
C GLY A 51 -0.85 -4.76 -7.57
N PHE A 52 0.17 -5.37 -6.98
CA PHE A 52 0.05 -6.58 -6.16
C PHE A 52 -0.96 -6.40 -5.03
N ASP A 53 -0.88 -5.31 -4.26
CA ASP A 53 -1.76 -5.06 -3.12
C ASP A 53 -3.18 -4.72 -3.56
N LEU A 54 -3.33 -3.93 -4.63
CA LEU A 54 -4.65 -3.54 -5.13
C LEU A 54 -5.40 -4.71 -5.77
N GLU A 55 -4.69 -5.64 -6.42
CA GLU A 55 -5.29 -6.86 -6.96
C GLU A 55 -5.58 -7.89 -5.88
N LEU A 56 -4.74 -8.00 -4.84
CA LEU A 56 -5.06 -8.79 -3.66
C LEU A 56 -6.31 -8.26 -2.94
N ALA A 57 -6.40 -6.94 -2.74
CA ALA A 57 -7.58 -6.30 -2.16
C ALA A 57 -8.85 -6.55 -2.98
N GLU A 58 -8.73 -6.61 -4.31
CA GLU A 58 -9.84 -6.94 -5.20
C GLU A 58 -10.33 -8.37 -4.99
N GLU A 59 -9.42 -9.34 -4.89
CA GLU A 59 -9.75 -10.74 -4.60
C GLU A 59 -10.34 -10.92 -3.19
N VAL A 60 -9.82 -10.18 -2.19
CA VAL A 60 -10.42 -10.12 -0.83
C VAL A 60 -11.85 -9.61 -0.89
N CYS A 61 -12.10 -8.54 -1.67
CA CYS A 61 -13.46 -8.01 -1.82
C CYS A 61 -14.40 -9.01 -2.51
N LYS A 62 -13.93 -9.72 -3.54
CA LYS A 62 -14.71 -10.76 -4.22
C LYS A 62 -15.15 -11.86 -3.25
N LEU A 63 -14.25 -12.34 -2.39
CA LEU A 63 -14.57 -13.37 -1.39
C LEU A 63 -15.60 -12.89 -0.35
N ASN A 64 -15.56 -11.62 0.04
CA ASN A 64 -16.44 -11.05 1.06
C ASN A 64 -17.74 -10.44 0.50
N GLY A 65 -17.92 -10.42 -0.82
CA GLY A 65 -19.05 -9.76 -1.46
C GLY A 65 -19.00 -8.22 -1.36
N TRP A 66 -17.82 -7.65 -1.13
CA TRP A 66 -17.58 -6.22 -0.99
C TRP A 66 -17.40 -5.52 -2.33
N THR A 67 -17.53 -4.19 -2.32
CA THR A 67 -17.11 -3.33 -3.44
C THR A 67 -15.81 -2.64 -3.08
N LEU A 68 -14.74 -2.94 -3.82
CA LEU A 68 -13.45 -2.27 -3.63
C LEU A 68 -13.53 -0.82 -4.13
N LYS A 69 -13.08 0.12 -3.30
CA LYS A 69 -12.76 1.48 -3.69
C LYS A 69 -11.26 1.71 -3.49
N LYS A 70 -10.54 1.90 -4.59
CA LYS A 70 -9.12 2.27 -4.59
C LYS A 70 -9.03 3.78 -4.39
N GLN A 71 -8.55 4.22 -3.23
CA GLN A 71 -8.43 5.63 -2.88
C GLN A 71 -6.95 6.05 -2.88
N PRO A 72 -6.46 6.71 -3.94
CA PRO A 72 -5.11 7.27 -3.92
C PRO A 72 -5.02 8.35 -2.83
N ILE A 73 -3.91 8.40 -2.12
CA ILE A 73 -3.62 9.35 -1.04
C ILE A 73 -2.21 9.91 -1.19
N VAL A 74 -1.98 11.10 -0.64
CA VAL A 74 -0.61 11.57 -0.38
C VAL A 74 -0.09 10.80 0.82
N TRP A 75 1.03 10.10 0.68
CA TRP A 75 1.52 9.17 1.70
C TRP A 75 1.79 9.82 3.07
N GLU A 76 2.19 11.08 3.09
CA GLU A 76 2.35 11.87 4.31
C GLU A 76 1.03 12.03 5.10
N ASN A 77 -0.12 12.00 4.42
CA ASN A 77 -1.44 12.18 5.03
C ASN A 77 -2.12 10.87 5.42
N LYS A 78 -1.50 9.70 5.20
CA LYS A 78 -2.11 8.36 5.41
C LYS A 78 -2.78 8.19 6.77
N ASP A 79 -2.17 8.73 7.83
CA ASP A 79 -2.69 8.67 9.19
C ASP A 79 -3.97 9.47 9.37
N ASN A 80 -4.05 10.65 8.76
CA ASN A 80 -5.24 11.50 8.83
C ASN A 80 -6.39 10.87 8.04
N GLU A 81 -6.09 10.31 6.87
CA GLU A 81 -7.07 9.61 6.04
C GLU A 81 -7.65 8.39 6.78
N LEU A 82 -6.79 7.58 7.40
CA LEU A 82 -7.21 6.41 8.17
C LEU A 82 -7.99 6.79 9.43
N ASN A 83 -7.51 7.78 10.19
CA ASN A 83 -8.14 8.19 11.43
C ASN A 83 -9.50 8.87 11.22
N SER A 84 -9.66 9.63 10.13
CA SER A 84 -10.92 10.25 9.74
C SER A 84 -11.96 9.24 9.21
N GLY A 85 -11.52 8.05 8.82
CA GLY A 85 -12.38 7.04 8.17
C GLY A 85 -12.61 7.32 6.69
N SER A 86 -11.75 8.13 6.06
CA SER A 86 -11.76 8.34 4.61
C SER A 86 -11.24 7.12 3.86
N ILE A 87 -10.42 6.30 4.53
CA ILE A 87 -9.99 4.96 4.12
C ILE A 87 -10.22 3.98 5.27
N ASP A 88 -10.44 2.70 4.94
CA ASP A 88 -10.65 1.63 5.93
C ASP A 88 -9.33 0.97 6.34
N CYS A 89 -8.36 0.93 5.42
CA CYS A 89 -7.00 0.48 5.68
C CYS A 89 -5.99 1.19 4.77
N ILE A 90 -4.72 1.08 5.16
CA ILE A 90 -3.55 1.41 4.35
C ILE A 90 -2.98 0.09 3.85
N TRP A 91 -2.96 -0.10 2.53
CA TRP A 91 -2.45 -1.33 1.92
C TRP A 91 -1.68 -1.01 0.64
N ASN A 92 -0.39 -0.73 0.80
CA ASN A 92 0.50 -0.34 -0.29
C ASN A 92 1.97 -0.45 0.14
N GLY A 93 2.50 -1.68 0.27
CA GLY A 93 3.87 -1.91 0.75
C GLY A 93 4.14 -1.25 2.11
N PHE A 94 3.22 -1.41 3.06
CA PHE A 94 3.26 -0.62 4.29
C PHE A 94 4.09 -1.29 5.40
N THR A 95 5.25 -0.72 5.70
CA THR A 95 6.17 -1.21 6.74
C THR A 95 5.55 -1.25 8.14
N ILE A 96 5.66 -2.42 8.77
CA ILE A 96 5.29 -2.68 10.17
C ILE A 96 6.37 -2.17 11.15
N ASN A 97 7.65 -2.40 10.83
CA ASN A 97 8.78 -2.16 11.72
C ASN A 97 8.85 -0.70 12.18
N GLY A 98 8.96 -0.50 13.50
CA GLY A 98 8.97 0.83 14.12
C GLY A 98 7.58 1.46 14.29
N ARG A 99 6.53 0.82 13.76
CA ARG A 99 5.13 1.28 13.77
C ARG A 99 4.18 0.26 14.39
N GLU A 100 4.70 -0.75 15.09
CA GLU A 100 3.94 -1.91 15.58
C GLU A 100 2.80 -1.52 16.53
N LYS A 101 2.91 -0.35 17.18
CA LYS A 101 1.95 0.15 18.16
C LYS A 101 0.99 1.19 17.59
N ASP A 102 1.17 1.62 16.37
CA ASP A 102 0.45 2.77 15.80
C ASP A 102 -0.84 2.35 15.11
N TYR A 103 -0.88 1.10 14.62
CA TYR A 103 -1.99 0.52 13.87
C TYR A 103 -2.45 -0.80 14.49
N THR A 104 -3.62 -1.25 14.07
CA THR A 104 -3.93 -2.69 14.10
C THR A 104 -3.37 -3.27 12.82
N TRP A 105 -2.39 -4.18 12.95
CA TRP A 105 -1.69 -4.76 11.81
C TRP A 105 -2.23 -6.13 11.45
N SER A 106 -2.27 -6.42 10.15
CA SER A 106 -2.29 -7.81 9.71
C SER A 106 -0.97 -8.51 10.04
N VAL A 107 -0.96 -9.85 9.96
CA VAL A 107 0.29 -10.60 9.86
C VAL A 107 1.10 -10.12 8.64
N PRO A 108 2.44 -10.18 8.73
CA PRO A 108 3.31 -9.85 7.61
C PRO A 108 3.00 -10.66 6.34
N TYR A 109 3.10 -10.03 5.17
CA TYR A 109 2.89 -10.71 3.89
C TYR A 109 4.05 -10.60 2.89
N VAL A 110 4.96 -9.64 3.07
CA VAL A 110 6.17 -9.45 2.27
C VAL A 110 7.33 -9.12 3.20
N ASP A 111 8.45 -9.84 3.05
CA ASP A 111 9.75 -9.45 3.58
C ASP A 111 10.40 -8.46 2.59
N ASN A 112 10.77 -7.29 3.10
CA ASN A 112 11.32 -6.19 2.31
C ASN A 112 12.67 -5.73 2.89
N SER A 113 13.36 -4.88 2.14
CA SER A 113 14.55 -4.17 2.62
C SER A 113 14.57 -2.77 2.05
N GLN A 114 15.15 -1.86 2.81
CA GLN A 114 15.43 -0.51 2.34
C GLN A 114 16.84 -0.47 1.76
N VAL A 115 17.01 0.20 0.64
CA VAL A 115 18.23 0.24 -0.15
C VAL A 115 18.52 1.66 -0.64
N ILE A 116 19.72 1.85 -1.18
CA ILE A 116 20.12 3.08 -1.87
C ILE A 116 20.26 2.78 -3.36
N VAL A 117 19.60 3.60 -4.19
CA VAL A 117 19.72 3.60 -5.65
C VAL A 117 20.57 4.77 -6.11
N VAL A 118 21.51 4.52 -7.02
CA VAL A 118 22.37 5.54 -7.65
C VAL A 118 22.37 5.36 -9.16
N LYS A 119 22.87 6.37 -9.90
CA LYS A 119 23.19 6.16 -11.32
C LYS A 119 24.37 5.22 -11.46
N ALA A 120 24.34 4.35 -12.46
CA ALA A 120 25.39 3.35 -12.70
C ALA A 120 26.77 3.97 -12.96
N ASP A 121 26.82 5.18 -13.53
CA ASP A 121 28.04 5.92 -13.85
C ASP A 121 28.47 6.92 -12.75
N ALA A 122 27.80 6.94 -11.60
CA ALA A 122 28.06 7.93 -10.53
C ALA A 122 29.40 7.69 -9.79
N GLY A 123 29.99 6.50 -9.92
CA GLY A 123 31.19 6.12 -9.15
C GLY A 123 30.92 5.96 -7.65
N ILE A 124 29.65 5.73 -7.26
CA ILE A 124 29.22 5.49 -5.88
C ILE A 124 28.93 3.99 -5.76
N ALA A 125 29.65 3.29 -4.88
CA ALA A 125 29.48 1.84 -4.70
C ALA A 125 29.25 1.44 -3.24
N THR A 126 29.62 2.31 -2.30
CA THR A 126 29.55 2.05 -0.86
C THR A 126 28.90 3.21 -0.11
N TYR A 127 28.52 3.00 1.13
CA TYR A 127 28.05 4.09 1.99
C TYR A 127 29.07 5.20 2.22
N ALA A 128 30.37 4.89 2.21
CA ALA A 128 31.41 5.91 2.35
C ALA A 128 31.40 6.91 1.18
N ASP A 129 31.00 6.47 -0.02
CA ASP A 129 30.93 7.31 -1.22
C ASP A 129 29.74 8.28 -1.20
N LEU A 130 28.79 8.09 -0.26
CA LEU A 130 27.66 8.99 -0.04
C LEU A 130 28.02 10.21 0.81
N ALA A 131 29.21 10.26 1.39
CA ALA A 131 29.65 11.42 2.16
C ALA A 131 29.69 12.68 1.28
N GLY A 132 28.99 13.74 1.72
CA GLY A 132 28.86 14.99 0.97
C GLY A 132 27.98 14.91 -0.28
N LYS A 133 27.19 13.83 -0.45
CA LYS A 133 26.23 13.66 -1.54
C LYS A 133 24.82 14.11 -1.17
N ILE A 134 24.01 14.42 -2.17
CA ILE A 134 22.60 14.77 -1.99
C ILE A 134 21.77 13.49 -2.17
N VAL A 135 21.07 13.08 -1.11
CA VAL A 135 20.27 11.85 -1.09
C VAL A 135 18.80 12.21 -1.02
N GLY A 136 17.98 11.63 -1.89
CA GLY A 136 16.51 11.76 -1.85
C GLY A 136 15.85 10.62 -1.07
N VAL A 137 14.69 10.88 -0.47
CA VAL A 137 13.85 9.89 0.20
C VAL A 137 12.39 10.34 0.17
N GLN A 138 11.43 9.42 0.21
CA GLN A 138 10.02 9.81 0.30
C GLN A 138 9.67 10.29 1.72
N ALA A 139 8.88 11.35 1.83
CA ALA A 139 8.37 11.86 3.09
C ALA A 139 7.50 10.81 3.82
N ALA A 140 7.67 10.70 5.14
CA ALA A 140 6.98 9.73 6.00
C ALA A 140 7.13 8.25 5.58
N SER A 141 8.19 7.92 4.83
CA SER A 141 8.57 6.55 4.45
C SER A 141 9.37 5.87 5.57
N ALA A 142 9.43 4.54 5.53
CA ALA A 142 10.24 3.78 6.48
C ALA A 142 11.75 3.98 6.26
N ALA A 143 12.18 4.22 5.02
CA ALA A 143 13.56 4.59 4.70
C ALA A 143 13.95 5.93 5.37
N LEU A 144 13.05 6.92 5.40
CA LEU A 144 13.28 8.17 6.12
C LEU A 144 13.39 7.93 7.63
N ASP A 145 12.52 7.09 8.20
CA ASP A 145 12.56 6.76 9.63
C ASP A 145 13.91 6.11 9.99
N VAL A 146 14.39 5.17 9.18
CA VAL A 146 15.70 4.52 9.37
C VAL A 146 16.88 5.47 9.24
N LEU A 147 16.84 6.41 8.28
CA LEU A 147 17.86 7.45 8.13
C LEU A 147 17.78 8.55 9.20
N SER A 148 16.70 8.60 9.98
CA SER A 148 16.51 9.60 11.04
C SER A 148 16.70 9.04 12.45
N ASP A 149 16.73 7.72 12.63
CA ASP A 149 16.88 7.07 13.93
C ASP A 149 18.36 6.89 14.33
N GLU A 150 18.72 7.47 15.48
CA GLU A 150 20.03 7.37 16.16
C GLU A 150 20.49 5.93 16.39
N LYS A 151 19.55 4.98 16.49
CA LYS A 151 19.82 3.55 16.68
C LYS A 151 19.86 2.76 15.38
N ALA A 152 19.57 3.40 14.25
CA ALA A 152 19.61 2.81 12.92
C ALA A 152 20.67 3.51 12.05
N GLN A 153 20.28 4.19 10.97
CA GLN A 153 21.18 4.72 9.94
C GLN A 153 21.35 6.24 10.00
N LYS A 154 21.00 6.90 11.10
CA LYS A 154 21.22 8.34 11.22
C LYS A 154 22.70 8.74 11.11
N ALA A 155 23.62 7.94 11.65
CA ALA A 155 25.04 8.20 11.52
C ALA A 155 25.52 8.21 10.05
N LEU A 156 24.91 7.39 9.18
CA LEU A 156 25.13 7.42 7.75
C LEU A 156 24.53 8.70 7.14
N ALA A 157 23.28 9.02 7.46
CA ALA A 157 22.60 10.20 6.95
C ALA A 157 23.32 11.52 7.30
N ASP A 158 23.92 11.60 8.48
CA ASP A 158 24.71 12.74 8.93
C ASP A 158 25.99 12.97 8.10
N THR A 159 26.41 11.98 7.29
CA THR A 159 27.52 12.14 6.33
C THR A 159 27.09 12.81 5.03
N PHE A 160 25.79 12.79 4.71
CA PHE A 160 25.27 13.35 3.47
C PHE A 160 25.44 14.88 3.47
N LYS A 161 25.50 15.48 2.28
CA LYS A 161 25.39 16.94 2.16
C LYS A 161 23.97 17.39 2.51
N GLU A 162 22.98 16.71 1.94
CA GLU A 162 21.55 17.01 2.09
C GLU A 162 20.74 15.70 2.02
N LEU A 163 19.69 15.59 2.85
CA LEU A 163 18.67 14.55 2.76
C LEU A 163 17.34 15.19 2.36
N ASN A 164 17.00 15.10 1.07
CA ASN A 164 15.86 15.75 0.47
C ASN A 164 14.63 14.84 0.50
N GLN A 165 13.51 15.38 0.98
CA GLN A 165 12.25 14.64 1.05
C GLN A 165 11.38 14.94 -0.16
N PHE A 166 10.76 13.90 -0.72
CA PHE A 166 9.88 13.95 -1.88
C PHE A 166 8.49 13.42 -1.52
N ALA A 167 7.45 13.89 -2.21
CA ALA A 167 6.09 13.37 -2.02
C ALA A 167 5.96 11.93 -2.53
N ASP A 168 6.66 11.62 -3.62
CA ASP A 168 6.62 10.35 -4.35
C ASP A 168 8.02 9.99 -4.89
N TYR A 169 8.19 8.71 -5.23
CA TYR A 169 9.47 8.23 -5.77
C TYR A 169 9.69 8.60 -7.23
N ASN A 170 8.65 8.86 -8.03
CA ASN A 170 8.85 9.22 -9.43
C ASN A 170 9.59 10.56 -9.54
N THR A 171 9.20 11.54 -8.75
CA THR A 171 9.85 12.85 -8.65
C THR A 171 11.29 12.69 -8.17
N ALA A 172 11.53 11.85 -7.15
CA ALA A 172 12.89 11.56 -6.69
C ALA A 172 13.77 10.94 -7.81
N PHE A 173 13.22 10.01 -8.60
CA PHE A 173 13.95 9.43 -9.74
C PHE A 173 14.20 10.45 -10.87
N LEU A 174 13.26 11.35 -11.15
CA LEU A 174 13.47 12.42 -12.13
C LEU A 174 14.61 13.35 -11.72
N GLU A 175 14.71 13.69 -10.43
CA GLU A 175 15.82 14.50 -9.89
C GLU A 175 17.16 13.73 -9.87
N LEU A 176 17.13 12.42 -9.64
CA LEU A 176 18.31 11.55 -9.79
C LEU A 176 18.79 11.48 -11.25
N GLU A 177 17.87 11.36 -12.21
CA GLU A 177 18.17 11.40 -13.65
C GLU A 177 18.78 12.73 -14.08
N ALA A 178 18.22 13.84 -13.59
CA ALA A 178 18.70 15.18 -13.85
C ALA A 178 20.08 15.47 -13.21
N GLY A 179 20.48 14.66 -12.21
CA GLY A 179 21.70 14.85 -11.44
C GLY A 179 21.59 15.88 -10.33
N SER A 180 20.36 16.27 -9.96
CA SER A 180 20.10 17.08 -8.75
C SER A 180 20.26 16.25 -7.48
N LEU A 181 19.99 14.94 -7.56
CA LEU A 181 20.31 13.96 -6.53
C LEU A 181 21.47 13.07 -6.99
N ASP A 182 22.29 12.64 -6.03
CA ASP A 182 23.31 11.63 -6.24
C ASP A 182 22.78 10.21 -5.96
N ALA A 183 21.80 10.10 -5.06
CA ALA A 183 21.21 8.83 -4.63
C ALA A 183 19.76 8.97 -4.18
N VAL A 184 19.02 7.86 -4.13
CA VAL A 184 17.64 7.78 -3.58
C VAL A 184 17.55 6.59 -2.63
N ALA A 185 17.07 6.84 -1.40
CA ALA A 185 16.77 5.81 -0.40
C ALA A 185 15.32 5.35 -0.52
N MET A 186 15.11 4.04 -0.68
CA MET A 186 13.79 3.47 -0.95
C MET A 186 13.73 1.97 -0.72
N ASP A 187 12.55 1.40 -0.90
CA ASP A 187 12.28 -0.01 -0.68
C ASP A 187 12.69 -0.86 -1.90
N ILE A 188 13.26 -2.04 -1.68
CA ILE A 188 13.93 -2.83 -2.72
C ILE A 188 12.99 -3.26 -3.85
N GLY A 189 11.74 -3.63 -3.54
CA GLY A 189 10.75 -3.98 -4.56
C GLY A 189 10.42 -2.80 -5.48
N VAL A 190 10.32 -1.59 -4.91
CA VAL A 190 10.08 -0.35 -5.65
C VAL A 190 11.32 0.04 -6.46
N ALA A 191 12.51 -0.09 -5.88
CA ALA A 191 13.78 0.15 -6.57
C ALA A 191 13.91 -0.75 -7.81
N GLN A 192 13.72 -2.06 -7.66
CA GLN A 192 13.80 -3.02 -8.76
C GLN A 192 12.81 -2.68 -9.88
N TYR A 193 11.57 -2.33 -9.53
CA TYR A 193 10.59 -1.91 -10.52
C TYR A 193 11.01 -0.65 -11.27
N GLN A 194 11.41 0.41 -10.55
CA GLN A 194 11.82 1.69 -11.16
C GLN A 194 13.04 1.54 -12.06
N ILE A 195 14.02 0.72 -11.65
CA ILE A 195 15.21 0.44 -12.46
C ILE A 195 14.81 -0.27 -13.76
N ASN A 196 13.99 -1.32 -13.65
CA ASN A 196 13.54 -2.10 -14.81
C ASN A 196 12.71 -1.26 -15.78
N SER A 197 11.79 -0.43 -15.28
CA SER A 197 10.93 0.41 -16.12
C SER A 197 11.70 1.55 -16.83
N ARG A 198 12.84 1.98 -16.28
CA ARG A 198 13.66 3.08 -16.81
C ARG A 198 14.83 2.64 -17.69
N GLY A 199 14.87 1.35 -18.05
CA GLY A 199 15.85 0.79 -18.98
C GLY A 199 17.03 0.05 -18.33
N GLY A 200 16.90 -0.37 -17.08
CA GLY A 200 17.74 -1.39 -16.41
C GLY A 200 19.16 -0.96 -16.05
N ASP A 201 19.92 -0.50 -17.04
CA ASP A 201 21.38 -0.33 -16.94
C ASP A 201 21.80 1.07 -16.47
N LYS A 202 20.84 1.99 -16.31
CA LYS A 202 21.10 3.39 -15.94
C LYS A 202 21.34 3.58 -14.45
N PHE A 203 20.83 2.66 -13.64
CA PHE A 203 20.83 2.76 -12.19
C PHE A 203 21.27 1.44 -11.58
N VAL A 204 21.83 1.52 -10.39
CA VAL A 204 22.23 0.37 -9.61
C VAL A 204 21.78 0.53 -8.16
N ILE A 205 21.42 -0.59 -7.54
CA ILE A 205 21.20 -0.67 -6.10
C ILE A 205 22.55 -0.93 -5.44
N LEU A 206 22.89 -0.20 -4.39
CA LEU A 206 24.09 -0.50 -3.60
C LEU A 206 23.96 -1.88 -2.94
N GLU A 207 25.08 -2.60 -2.79
CA GLU A 207 25.07 -3.95 -2.20
C GLU A 207 24.65 -3.94 -0.73
N GLU A 208 25.00 -2.88 0.00
CA GLU A 208 24.60 -2.70 1.40
C GLU A 208 23.12 -2.27 1.49
N HIS A 209 22.36 -2.98 2.33
CA HIS A 209 20.98 -2.63 2.65
C HIS A 209 20.94 -1.74 3.91
N LEU A 210 20.00 -0.79 3.96
CA LEU A 210 19.84 0.12 5.10
C LEU A 210 19.23 -0.61 6.30
N ASN A 211 18.19 -1.40 6.03
CA ASN A 211 17.45 -2.16 7.03
C ASN A 211 16.63 -3.29 6.37
N ALA A 212 16.35 -4.35 7.13
CA ALA A 212 15.35 -5.35 6.78
C ALA A 212 14.02 -5.03 7.46
N GLU A 213 12.90 -5.27 6.77
CA GLU A 213 11.58 -4.93 7.28
C GLU A 213 10.51 -5.86 6.71
N GLN A 214 9.29 -5.74 7.22
CA GLN A 214 8.15 -6.51 6.75
C GLN A 214 6.96 -5.60 6.47
N TYR A 215 6.24 -5.90 5.41
CA TYR A 215 5.00 -5.23 5.07
C TYR A 215 3.79 -5.93 5.68
N GLY A 216 2.85 -5.11 6.12
CA GLY A 216 1.54 -5.51 6.62
C GLY A 216 0.44 -4.61 6.08
N ILE A 217 -0.79 -4.92 6.44
CA ILE A 217 -1.95 -4.08 6.17
C ILE A 217 -2.25 -3.29 7.45
N GLY A 218 -2.22 -1.97 7.34
CA GLY A 218 -2.44 -1.07 8.46
C GLY A 218 -3.91 -0.71 8.60
N PHE A 219 -4.56 -1.14 9.67
CA PHE A 219 -5.92 -0.75 10.02
C PHE A 219 -5.91 0.26 11.15
N LYS A 220 -7.00 1.04 11.26
CA LYS A 220 -7.19 1.96 12.38
C LYS A 220 -7.05 1.20 13.70
N LYS A 221 -6.24 1.72 14.61
CA LYS A 221 -5.96 1.09 15.92
C LYS A 221 -7.24 0.71 16.65
N GLY A 222 -7.34 -0.57 17.01
CA GLY A 222 -8.51 -1.17 17.66
C GLY A 222 -9.52 -1.80 16.69
N ASN A 223 -9.35 -1.65 15.37
CA ASN A 223 -10.23 -2.28 14.37
C ASN A 223 -9.82 -3.73 14.07
N THR A 224 -9.82 -4.56 15.10
CA THR A 224 -9.41 -5.97 15.00
C THR A 224 -10.37 -6.80 14.14
N GLU A 225 -11.68 -6.51 14.18
CA GLU A 225 -12.68 -7.26 13.42
C GLU A 225 -12.44 -7.17 11.90
N LEU A 226 -12.19 -5.97 11.38
CA LEU A 226 -11.89 -5.79 9.96
C LEU A 226 -10.57 -6.44 9.57
N CYS A 227 -9.54 -6.30 10.42
CA CYS A 227 -8.24 -6.93 10.22
C CYS A 227 -8.37 -8.46 10.08
N GLU A 228 -9.01 -9.11 11.05
CA GLU A 228 -9.22 -10.57 11.04
C GLU A 228 -10.04 -11.04 9.83
N LYS A 229 -11.02 -10.25 9.38
CA LYS A 229 -11.84 -10.56 8.20
C LYS A 229 -11.01 -10.50 6.90
N VAL A 230 -10.13 -9.50 6.77
CA VAL A 230 -9.20 -9.39 5.63
C VAL A 230 -8.15 -10.51 5.67
N GLU A 231 -7.57 -10.79 6.82
CA GLU A 231 -6.60 -11.89 6.98
C GLU A 231 -7.19 -13.24 6.62
N LYS A 232 -8.41 -13.53 7.08
CA LYS A 232 -9.08 -14.79 6.74
C LYS A 232 -9.28 -14.94 5.23
N ALA A 233 -9.59 -13.85 4.53
CA ALA A 233 -9.69 -13.84 3.08
C ALA A 233 -8.31 -14.07 2.43
N LEU A 234 -7.25 -13.43 2.92
CA LEU A 234 -5.88 -13.66 2.46
C LEU A 234 -5.44 -15.11 2.67
N THR A 235 -5.75 -15.73 3.80
CA THR A 235 -5.52 -17.16 4.05
C THR A 235 -6.21 -18.02 3.01
N THR A 236 -7.48 -17.72 2.68
CA THR A 236 -8.20 -18.44 1.61
C THR A 236 -7.54 -18.28 0.25
N LEU A 237 -7.05 -17.07 -0.08
CA LEU A 237 -6.33 -16.78 -1.33
C LEU A 237 -4.95 -17.45 -1.37
N LYS A 238 -4.30 -17.62 -0.23
CA LYS A 238 -3.05 -18.36 -0.11
C LYS A 238 -3.29 -19.86 -0.31
N GLU A 239 -4.29 -20.43 0.36
CA GLU A 239 -4.64 -21.85 0.26
C GLU A 239 -5.06 -22.26 -1.15
N ASN A 240 -5.76 -21.38 -1.89
CA ASN A 240 -6.19 -21.66 -3.26
C ASN A 240 -5.16 -21.27 -4.34
N GLY A 241 -3.99 -20.76 -3.94
CA GLY A 241 -2.88 -20.40 -4.83
C GLY A 241 -3.00 -19.03 -5.51
N LYS A 242 -4.11 -18.30 -5.33
CA LYS A 242 -4.30 -16.98 -5.96
C LYS A 242 -3.31 -15.93 -5.46
N PHE A 243 -2.96 -15.97 -4.17
CA PHE A 243 -1.94 -15.09 -3.60
C PHE A 243 -0.59 -15.27 -4.32
N ASP A 244 -0.16 -16.52 -4.50
CA ASP A 244 1.13 -16.84 -5.13
C ASP A 244 1.13 -16.55 -6.64
N GLU A 245 -0.01 -16.74 -7.31
CA GLU A 245 -0.20 -16.33 -8.70
C GLU A 245 0.01 -14.80 -8.86
N LEU A 246 -0.57 -14.01 -7.97
CA LEU A 246 -0.40 -12.55 -7.97
C LEU A 246 1.03 -12.15 -7.61
N ALA A 247 1.63 -12.77 -6.60
CA ALA A 247 3.02 -12.50 -6.23
C ALA A 247 3.96 -12.73 -7.43
N LYS A 248 3.80 -13.87 -8.12
CA LYS A 248 4.56 -14.18 -9.33
C LYS A 248 4.30 -13.22 -10.49
N LYS A 249 3.05 -12.79 -10.69
CA LYS A 249 2.70 -11.80 -11.72
C LYS A 249 3.51 -10.51 -11.55
N TYR A 250 3.82 -10.14 -10.31
CA TYR A 250 4.53 -8.92 -9.96
C TYR A 250 6.02 -9.15 -9.61
N GLY A 251 6.54 -10.37 -9.76
CA GLY A 251 7.94 -10.71 -9.48
C GLY A 251 8.32 -10.71 -8.00
N LEU A 252 7.35 -10.94 -7.12
CA LEU A 252 7.50 -10.88 -5.66
C LEU A 252 7.57 -12.27 -5.00
N GLU A 253 7.64 -13.36 -5.77
CA GLU A 253 7.57 -14.74 -5.25
C GLU A 253 8.63 -15.06 -4.17
N ASP A 254 9.81 -14.46 -4.27
CA ASP A 254 10.91 -14.64 -3.33
C ASP A 254 10.79 -13.75 -2.09
N MET A 255 9.97 -12.70 -2.17
CA MET A 255 9.77 -11.72 -1.09
C MET A 255 8.57 -12.07 -0.21
N VAL A 256 7.56 -12.75 -0.73
CA VAL A 256 6.34 -13.02 0.05
C VAL A 256 6.59 -13.93 1.25
N CYS A 257 6.10 -13.57 2.43
CA CYS A 257 6.24 -14.34 3.66
C CYS A 257 4.90 -14.82 4.26
N PHE A 258 3.77 -14.42 3.65
CA PHE A 258 2.45 -14.80 4.14
C PHE A 258 2.24 -16.32 4.18
N GLY A 259 1.90 -16.85 5.36
CA GLY A 259 1.61 -18.28 5.56
C GLY A 259 2.82 -19.22 5.45
N LYS A 260 4.05 -18.68 5.50
CA LYS A 260 5.28 -19.47 5.64
C LYS A 260 5.56 -19.86 7.09
#